data_AF-A0A965QML3-F1
#
_entry.id   AF-A0A965QML3-F1
#
_cell.length_a   1.000
_cell.length_b   1.000
_cell.length_c   1.000
_cell.angle_alpha   90.00
_cell.angle_beta   90.00
_cell.angle_gamma   90.00
#
_symmetry.space_group_name_H-M   'P 1'
#
loop_
_entity.id
_entity.type
_entity.pdbx_description
1 polymer ?
#
loop_
_entity_poly.entity_id
_entity_poly.type
_entity_poly.pdbx_seq_one_letter_code
_entity_poly.pdbx_strand_id
1 'polypeptide(L)'
;GVWCIADIEYEFSEDKNASPWILTSLKPIQLSQFDFDSYTAARKQFSTDEWIDLLIQSIGFNPEMLGRRSKLIQLVRLIPFCERNYNLIELGPKGTGKSHIYSEFSPHGMLLSGGEVTVAKLFVNNNGGKIGLVGYWDAVAFDEFAGKQKKVDKALVDIMKNYLANKSFSRGIETLGAEASMAFVGNTLHTVPHMLKHADLFDELPEKYRDGAFLDRLHHFIPGWEVSILRPDLYSNGYGFVVDYLAEILRSLRGYDYSDRYKKHFSLHSTITVRDRDGINKTFSGLMKLLFPDGEATKDEICELLKFSVEGRKRVKDQIMFKIDDTFDKVEFSFQDQAGNVHAVKTLEETQHPALYYKSLVGAGDAMAEIPAGSAGVSSANIAAVNADNAPKAQHLSYQENQKGVSYDSLFGPYLKGGTKVVVTDPYIRHFYQVRNFM
;
A
#
# COMPACT_ATOMS: atom_id res chain seq x y z
N GLY A 1 3.10 -0.09 -26.12
CA GLY A 1 3.75 0.34 -27.38
C GLY A 1 5.17 -0.16 -27.35
N VAL A 2 5.78 -0.43 -28.50
CA VAL A 2 7.17 -0.90 -28.58
C VAL A 2 8.09 0.30 -28.75
N TRP A 3 9.01 0.51 -27.82
CA TRP A 3 10.09 1.48 -28.01
C TRP A 3 11.08 0.92 -29.03
N CYS A 4 11.43 1.71 -30.03
CA CYS A 4 12.42 1.32 -31.03
C CYS A 4 13.33 2.52 -31.33
N ILE A 5 14.61 2.22 -31.58
CA ILE A 5 15.50 3.15 -32.27
C ILE A 5 15.26 2.89 -33.76
N ALA A 6 14.74 3.90 -34.44
CA ALA A 6 14.54 3.89 -35.87
C ALA A 6 15.58 4.82 -36.51
N ASP A 7 16.40 4.27 -37.40
CA ASP A 7 17.27 5.06 -38.27
C ASP A 7 16.48 5.37 -39.55
N ILE A 8 16.27 6.66 -39.81
CA ILE A 8 15.54 7.13 -40.98
C ILE A 8 16.53 7.87 -41.88
N GLU A 9 16.64 7.41 -43.12
CA GLU A 9 17.39 8.10 -44.16
C GLU A 9 16.45 8.86 -45.08
N TYR A 10 16.95 9.99 -45.58
CA TYR A 10 16.25 10.81 -46.56
C TYR A 10 16.88 10.58 -47.92
N GLU A 11 16.10 10.04 -48.86
CA GLU A 11 16.48 9.91 -50.26
C GLU A 11 15.45 10.64 -51.12
N PHE A 12 15.92 11.66 -51.84
CA PHE A 12 15.06 12.45 -52.69
C PHE A 12 14.65 11.63 -53.93
N SER A 13 13.34 11.43 -54.10
CA SER A 13 12.76 10.81 -55.29
C SER A 13 11.82 11.81 -55.98
N GLU A 14 11.89 11.88 -57.31
CA GLU A 14 10.98 12.69 -58.14
C GLU A 14 9.60 12.02 -58.30
N ASP A 15 9.46 10.77 -57.85
CA ASP A 15 8.27 9.96 -58.03
C ASP A 15 7.20 10.29 -56.97
N LYS A 16 6.04 10.82 -57.40
CA LYS A 16 4.99 11.36 -56.50
C LYS A 16 4.39 10.36 -55.52
N ASN A 17 4.55 9.05 -55.78
CA ASN A 17 4.03 7.98 -54.93
C ASN A 17 5.08 7.39 -53.98
N ALA A 18 6.35 7.81 -54.07
CA ALA A 18 7.41 7.35 -53.19
C ALA A 18 7.54 8.30 -51.98
N SER A 19 7.55 7.74 -50.77
CA SER A 19 7.92 8.50 -49.58
C SER A 19 9.44 8.73 -49.59
N PRO A 20 9.94 9.97 -49.45
CA PRO A 20 11.37 10.25 -49.43
C PRO A 20 12.05 9.83 -48.12
N TRP A 21 11.26 9.43 -47.13
CA TRP A 21 11.75 8.89 -45.86
C TRP A 21 11.79 7.37 -45.93
N ILE A 22 12.99 6.81 -45.87
CA ILE A 22 13.25 5.37 -45.89
C ILE A 22 13.66 4.95 -44.48
N LEU A 23 12.97 3.95 -43.94
CA LEU A 23 13.34 3.33 -42.67
C LEU A 23 14.50 2.35 -42.93
N THR A 24 15.72 2.75 -42.60
CA THR A 24 16.94 1.96 -42.86
C THR A 24 17.11 0.86 -41.82
N SER A 25 16.82 1.17 -40.56
CA SER A 25 16.98 0.22 -39.46
C SER A 25 15.90 0.46 -38.40
N LEU A 26 15.34 -0.63 -37.87
CA LEU A 26 14.44 -0.59 -36.73
C LEU A 26 14.97 -1.58 -35.69
N LYS A 27 15.60 -1.04 -34.65
CA LYS A 27 16.08 -1.82 -33.51
C LYS A 27 15.07 -1.67 -32.38
N PRO A 28 14.27 -2.71 -32.07
CA PRO A 28 13.40 -2.66 -30.91
C PRO A 28 14.27 -2.50 -29.65
N ILE A 29 13.98 -1.49 -28.83
CA ILE A 29 14.49 -1.34 -27.46
C ILE A 29 13.59 -2.19 -26.54
N GLN A 30 13.35 -3.44 -26.94
CA GLN A 30 12.80 -4.43 -26.02
C GLN A 30 13.94 -5.29 -25.54
N LEU A 31 13.84 -5.73 -24.29
CA LEU A 31 14.71 -6.75 -23.75
C LEU A 31 14.69 -7.95 -24.69
N SER A 32 15.81 -8.21 -25.36
CA SER A 32 15.94 -9.27 -26.34
C SER A 32 15.84 -10.66 -25.71
N GLN A 33 16.12 -10.78 -24.41
CA GLN A 33 15.93 -11.99 -23.60
C GLN A 33 15.54 -11.59 -22.17
N PHE A 34 14.36 -12.04 -21.73
CA PHE A 34 13.94 -12.00 -20.33
C PHE A 34 14.38 -13.31 -19.65
N ASP A 35 15.22 -13.22 -18.63
CA ASP A 35 15.70 -14.38 -17.86
C ASP A 35 15.38 -14.19 -16.38
N PHE A 36 14.29 -14.83 -15.95
CA PHE A 36 13.83 -14.81 -14.57
C PHE A 36 14.79 -15.53 -13.60
N ASP A 37 15.49 -16.56 -14.07
CA ASP A 37 16.42 -17.32 -13.23
C ASP A 37 17.65 -16.46 -12.91
N SER A 38 18.12 -15.67 -13.88
CA SER A 38 19.20 -14.70 -13.65
C SER A 38 18.83 -13.64 -12.60
N TYR A 39 17.59 -13.14 -12.63
CA TYR A 39 17.08 -12.18 -11.65
C TYR A 39 17.05 -12.79 -10.24
N THR A 40 16.57 -14.03 -10.13
CA THR A 40 16.48 -14.75 -8.86
C THR A 40 17.87 -15.07 -8.30
N ALA A 41 18.82 -15.44 -9.16
CA ALA A 41 20.21 -15.65 -8.77
C ALA A 41 20.90 -14.35 -8.34
N ALA A 42 20.62 -13.23 -9.02
CA ALA A 42 21.15 -11.92 -8.65
C ALA A 42 20.63 -11.47 -7.28
N ARG A 43 19.34 -11.66 -6.98
CA ARG A 43 18.75 -11.38 -5.65
C ARG A 43 19.62 -12.01 -4.56
N LYS A 44 20.02 -13.28 -4.68
CA LYS A 44 20.76 -14.00 -3.61
C LYS A 44 22.08 -13.33 -3.20
N GLN A 45 22.61 -12.42 -4.01
CA GLN A 45 23.83 -11.67 -3.72
C GLN A 45 23.60 -10.43 -2.86
N PHE A 46 22.35 -9.98 -2.70
CA PHE A 46 21.97 -8.80 -1.94
C PHE A 46 21.40 -9.17 -0.56
N SER A 47 21.63 -8.29 0.42
CA SER A 47 20.84 -8.30 1.65
C SER A 47 19.41 -7.80 1.40
N THR A 48 18.49 -8.12 2.29
CA THR A 48 17.07 -7.72 2.16
C THR A 48 16.90 -6.19 2.15
N ASP A 49 17.68 -5.47 2.95
CA ASP A 49 17.61 -4.00 3.00
C ASP A 49 18.19 -3.37 1.72
N GLU A 50 19.33 -3.85 1.21
CA GLU A 50 19.90 -3.39 -0.06
C GLU A 50 18.97 -3.69 -1.24
N TRP A 51 18.29 -4.83 -1.21
CA TRP A 51 17.33 -5.20 -2.24
C TRP A 51 16.11 -4.28 -2.26
N ILE A 52 15.56 -3.95 -1.09
CA ILE A 52 14.49 -2.95 -0.97
C ILE A 52 14.96 -1.62 -1.54
N ASP A 53 16.17 -1.19 -1.20
CA ASP A 53 16.72 0.08 -1.66
C ASP A 53 16.89 0.12 -3.18
N LEU A 54 17.35 -0.98 -3.78
CA LEU A 54 17.45 -1.12 -5.24
C LEU A 54 16.08 -1.05 -5.92
N LEU A 55 15.06 -1.72 -5.37
CA LEU A 55 13.69 -1.66 -5.90
C LEU A 55 13.12 -0.24 -5.80
N ILE A 56 13.35 0.45 -4.68
CA ILE A 56 12.88 1.82 -4.46
C ILE A 56 13.57 2.80 -5.43
N GLN A 57 14.88 2.64 -5.67
CA GLN A 57 15.59 3.38 -6.71
C GLN A 57 15.06 3.07 -8.12
N SER A 58 14.67 1.82 -8.39
CA SER A 58 14.11 1.42 -9.68
C SER A 58 12.74 2.03 -9.96
N ILE A 59 11.96 2.37 -8.92
CA ILE A 59 10.72 3.14 -9.03
C ILE A 59 11.01 4.66 -9.19
N GLY A 60 12.24 5.09 -8.93
CA GLY A 60 12.71 6.48 -9.06
C GLY A 60 12.78 7.25 -7.74
N PHE A 61 12.66 6.59 -6.59
CA PHE A 61 12.73 7.23 -5.27
C PHE A 61 14.08 7.03 -4.60
N ASN A 62 14.51 8.02 -3.81
CA ASN A 62 15.72 7.95 -3.02
C ASN A 62 15.48 7.13 -1.72
N PRO A 63 16.14 5.97 -1.54
CA PRO A 63 15.95 5.12 -0.37
C PRO A 63 16.48 5.72 0.94
N GLU A 64 17.43 6.65 0.90
CA GLU A 64 17.97 7.28 2.13
C GLU A 64 16.97 8.23 2.78
N MET A 65 16.04 8.78 2.00
CA MET A 65 15.02 9.73 2.46
C MET A 65 13.74 9.05 2.95
N LEU A 66 13.65 7.72 2.82
CA LEU A 66 12.48 6.93 3.19
C LEU A 66 12.89 5.93 4.28
N GLY A 67 12.16 5.89 5.39
CA GLY A 67 12.35 4.79 6.34
C GLY A 67 11.65 3.52 5.87
N ARG A 68 11.86 2.45 6.65
CA ARG A 68 11.48 1.08 6.30
C ARG A 68 9.99 0.95 6.02
N ARG A 69 9.14 1.66 6.78
CA ARG A 69 7.69 1.61 6.60
C ARG A 69 7.24 2.29 5.32
N SER A 70 7.79 3.47 5.01
CA SER A 70 7.47 4.17 3.76
C SER A 70 7.93 3.37 2.54
N LYS A 71 9.08 2.68 2.61
CA LYS A 71 9.53 1.76 1.55
C LYS A 71 8.53 0.63 1.31
N LEU A 72 8.06 -0.05 2.37
CA LEU A 72 7.04 -1.10 2.25
C LEU A 72 5.74 -0.58 1.63
N ILE A 73 5.28 0.63 1.99
CA ILE A 73 4.09 1.24 1.39
C ILE A 73 4.29 1.46 -0.13
N GLN A 74 5.46 1.91 -0.57
CA GLN A 74 5.74 2.05 -2.01
C GLN A 74 5.74 0.70 -2.73
N LEU A 75 6.31 -0.34 -2.12
CA LEU A 75 6.29 -1.69 -2.68
C LEU A 75 4.87 -2.25 -2.80
N VAL A 76 3.97 -1.92 -1.88
CA VAL A 76 2.56 -2.35 -1.96
C VAL A 76 1.86 -1.79 -3.20
N ARG A 77 2.23 -0.59 -3.66
CA ARG A 77 1.72 -0.01 -4.91
C ARG A 77 2.14 -0.82 -6.15
N LEU A 78 3.19 -1.65 -6.05
CA LEU A 78 3.61 -2.56 -7.13
C LEU A 78 2.86 -3.90 -7.11
N ILE A 79 2.22 -4.28 -6.00
CA ILE A 79 1.53 -5.56 -5.87
C ILE A 79 0.44 -5.80 -6.95
N PRO A 80 -0.35 -4.80 -7.37
CA PRO A 80 -1.30 -4.97 -8.48
C PRO A 80 -0.67 -5.53 -9.77
N PHE A 81 0.62 -5.29 -10.00
CA PHE A 81 1.34 -5.81 -11.16
C PHE A 81 1.84 -7.24 -10.95
N CYS A 82 2.21 -7.64 -9.73
CA CYS A 82 2.75 -8.97 -9.44
C CYS A 82 1.71 -10.02 -9.00
N GLU A 83 0.53 -9.59 -8.57
CA GLU A 83 -0.54 -10.46 -8.08
C GLU A 83 -1.80 -10.30 -8.93
N ARG A 84 -2.51 -11.41 -9.18
CA ARG A 84 -3.71 -11.42 -10.03
C ARG A 84 -4.95 -11.08 -9.23
N ASN A 85 -5.82 -10.23 -9.77
CA ASN A 85 -7.03 -9.74 -9.09
C ASN A 85 -6.71 -9.29 -7.66
N TYR A 86 -5.80 -8.33 -7.58
CA TYR A 86 -5.47 -7.63 -6.35
C TYR A 86 -6.15 -6.26 -6.32
N ASN A 87 -7.08 -6.13 -5.38
CA ASN A 87 -7.89 -4.94 -5.15
C ASN A 87 -7.24 -4.09 -4.05
N LEU A 88 -6.74 -2.93 -4.45
CA LEU A 88 -6.02 -1.99 -3.60
C LEU A 88 -6.77 -0.68 -3.55
N ILE A 89 -6.80 -0.03 -2.38
CA ILE A 89 -7.30 1.34 -2.26
C ILE A 89 -6.25 2.23 -1.59
N GLU A 90 -6.00 3.40 -2.15
CA GLU A 90 -5.14 4.42 -1.58
C GLU A 90 -5.90 5.73 -1.44
N LEU A 91 -6.02 6.22 -0.20
CA LEU A 91 -6.61 7.51 0.12
C LEU A 91 -5.60 8.36 0.89
N GLY A 92 -5.40 9.62 0.47
CA GLY A 92 -4.59 10.55 1.27
C GLY A 92 -4.47 11.95 0.68
N PRO A 93 -3.57 12.79 1.20
CA PRO A 93 -3.42 14.18 0.75
C PRO A 93 -2.89 14.27 -0.69
N LYS A 94 -3.11 15.41 -1.33
CA LYS A 94 -2.61 15.68 -2.68
C LYS A 94 -1.06 15.70 -2.71
N GLY A 95 -0.47 15.29 -3.83
CA GLY A 95 0.98 15.40 -4.06
C GLY A 95 1.83 14.23 -3.56
N THR A 96 1.27 13.07 -3.25
CA THR A 96 2.02 11.88 -2.79
C THR A 96 2.33 10.87 -3.91
N GLY A 97 2.23 11.29 -5.18
CA GLY A 97 2.59 10.45 -6.34
C GLY A 97 1.68 9.27 -6.61
N LYS A 98 0.45 9.29 -6.09
CA LYS A 98 -0.47 8.12 -6.11
C LYS A 98 -0.74 7.58 -7.51
N SER A 99 -0.91 8.48 -8.48
CA SER A 99 -1.29 8.13 -9.86
C SER A 99 -0.09 7.81 -10.75
N HIS A 100 1.09 8.34 -10.40
CA HIS A 100 2.31 8.27 -11.22
C HIS A 100 2.76 6.82 -11.45
N ILE A 101 2.69 5.98 -10.42
CA ILE A 101 3.08 4.56 -10.54
C ILE A 101 2.18 3.85 -11.55
N TYR A 102 0.88 4.13 -11.59
CA TYR A 102 -0.02 3.42 -12.50
C TYR A 102 0.00 3.95 -13.94
N SER A 103 0.52 5.16 -14.18
CA SER A 103 0.66 5.71 -15.53
C SER A 103 2.04 5.47 -16.15
N GLU A 104 3.11 5.59 -15.36
CA GLU A 104 4.50 5.62 -15.90
C GLU A 104 5.31 4.34 -15.61
N PHE A 105 4.93 3.53 -14.62
CA PHE A 105 5.78 2.43 -14.17
C PHE A 105 5.66 1.15 -15.00
N SER A 106 4.57 0.93 -15.72
CA SER A 106 4.40 -0.34 -16.45
C SER A 106 3.61 -0.16 -17.72
N PRO A 107 4.09 -0.72 -18.85
CA PRO A 107 3.33 -0.79 -20.09
C PRO A 107 2.10 -1.70 -19.99
N HIS A 108 1.93 -2.43 -18.88
CA HIS A 108 0.80 -3.31 -18.60
C HIS A 108 -0.22 -2.69 -17.61
N GLY A 109 -0.02 -1.42 -17.24
CA GLY A 109 -0.94 -0.64 -16.43
C GLY A 109 -1.79 0.34 -17.24
N MET A 110 -3.03 0.58 -16.79
CA MET A 110 -3.90 1.64 -17.33
C MET A 110 -4.45 2.50 -16.20
N LEU A 111 -4.23 3.81 -16.30
CA LEU A 111 -4.83 4.81 -15.41
C LEU A 111 -6.09 5.40 -16.03
N LEU A 112 -7.20 5.34 -15.28
CA LEU A 112 -8.49 5.93 -15.63
C LEU A 112 -8.70 7.19 -14.80
N SER A 113 -8.49 8.35 -15.42
CA SER A 113 -8.69 9.64 -14.76
C SER A 113 -10.14 10.09 -14.87
N GLY A 114 -10.82 10.24 -13.72
CA GLY A 114 -11.90 11.19 -13.44
C GLY A 114 -13.22 11.16 -14.24
N GLY A 115 -13.24 10.62 -15.46
CA GLY A 115 -14.40 10.54 -16.33
C GLY A 115 -15.35 9.42 -15.92
N GLU A 116 -16.62 9.53 -16.33
CA GLU A 116 -17.60 8.47 -16.15
C GLU A 116 -17.11 7.19 -16.85
N VAL A 117 -16.57 6.27 -16.06
CA VAL A 117 -16.15 4.97 -16.55
C VAL A 117 -17.42 4.15 -16.75
N THR A 118 -17.64 3.69 -17.97
CA THR A 118 -18.82 2.88 -18.31
C THR A 118 -18.49 1.40 -18.24
N VAL A 119 -19.53 0.57 -18.00
CA VAL A 119 -19.42 -0.90 -18.04
C VAL A 119 -18.77 -1.38 -19.34
N ALA A 120 -19.12 -0.76 -20.47
CA ALA A 120 -18.61 -1.12 -21.79
C ALA A 120 -17.10 -0.89 -21.96
N LYS A 121 -16.55 0.15 -21.33
CA LYS A 121 -15.10 0.43 -21.38
C LYS A 121 -14.31 -0.54 -20.50
N LEU A 122 -14.81 -0.84 -19.30
CA LEU A 122 -14.10 -1.72 -18.37
C LEU A 122 -14.21 -3.18 -18.75
N PHE A 123 -15.43 -3.66 -19.00
CA PHE A 123 -15.72 -5.09 -19.11
C PHE A 123 -15.86 -5.55 -20.55
N VAL A 124 -17.00 -5.29 -21.19
CA VAL A 124 -17.25 -5.64 -22.60
C VAL A 124 -18.26 -4.66 -23.18
N ASN A 125 -18.02 -4.21 -24.41
CA ASN A 125 -19.02 -3.49 -25.18
C ASN A 125 -20.04 -4.47 -25.79
N ASN A 126 -21.30 -4.41 -25.33
CA ASN A 126 -22.38 -5.29 -25.77
C ASN A 126 -22.67 -5.21 -27.27
N ASN A 127 -22.39 -4.09 -27.93
CA ASN A 127 -22.67 -3.90 -29.36
C ASN A 127 -21.60 -4.49 -30.28
N GLY A 128 -20.36 -4.65 -29.79
CA GLY A 128 -19.22 -5.04 -30.63
C GLY A 128 -18.46 -6.28 -30.15
N GLY A 129 -18.82 -6.86 -29.00
CA GLY A 129 -18.15 -8.03 -28.43
C GLY A 129 -16.68 -7.83 -28.04
N LYS A 130 -16.15 -6.61 -28.17
CA LYS A 130 -14.77 -6.28 -27.79
C LYS A 130 -14.63 -6.35 -26.28
N ILE A 131 -13.61 -7.08 -25.84
CA ILE A 131 -13.16 -7.14 -24.46
C ILE A 131 -12.75 -5.71 -24.04
N GLY A 132 -13.09 -5.36 -22.81
CA GLY A 132 -12.77 -4.09 -22.19
C GLY A 132 -11.39 -4.12 -21.54
N LEU A 133 -11.07 -3.05 -20.82
CA LEU A 133 -9.74 -2.86 -20.23
C LEU A 133 -9.31 -4.01 -19.30
N VAL A 134 -10.24 -4.60 -18.54
CA VAL A 134 -9.89 -5.66 -17.57
C VAL A 134 -9.39 -6.96 -18.21
N GLY A 135 -9.60 -7.16 -19.52
CA GLY A 135 -9.08 -8.33 -20.22
C GLY A 135 -7.76 -8.10 -20.96
N TYR A 136 -7.31 -6.85 -21.08
CA TYR A 136 -6.05 -6.50 -21.77
C TYR A 136 -4.93 -6.06 -20.83
N TRP A 137 -5.28 -5.42 -19.71
CA TRP A 137 -4.33 -4.83 -18.79
C TRP A 137 -4.14 -5.69 -17.55
N ASP A 138 -2.92 -5.72 -17.01
CA ASP A 138 -2.59 -6.47 -15.79
C ASP A 138 -3.04 -5.72 -14.53
N ALA A 139 -3.00 -4.39 -14.57
CA ALA A 139 -3.50 -3.50 -13.52
C ALA A 139 -4.29 -2.33 -14.10
N VAL A 140 -5.48 -2.07 -13.55
CA VAL A 140 -6.34 -0.94 -13.90
C VAL A 140 -6.51 -0.06 -12.67
N ALA A 141 -6.01 1.17 -12.74
CA ALA A 141 -6.08 2.14 -11.67
C ALA A 141 -7.16 3.20 -11.95
N PHE A 142 -7.96 3.53 -10.95
CA PHE A 142 -8.96 4.59 -10.99
C PHE A 142 -8.42 5.79 -10.23
N ASP A 143 -8.09 6.86 -10.95
CA ASP A 143 -7.72 8.13 -10.32
C ASP A 143 -8.96 8.95 -9.98
N GLU A 144 -8.81 9.80 -8.97
CA GLU A 144 -9.89 10.63 -8.42
C GLU A 144 -11.12 9.79 -8.05
N PHE A 145 -10.92 8.59 -7.53
CA PHE A 145 -12.02 7.73 -7.11
C PHE A 145 -12.82 8.35 -5.95
N ALA A 146 -12.19 9.22 -5.17
CA ALA A 146 -12.81 10.07 -4.18
C ALA A 146 -13.66 11.20 -4.81
N GLY A 147 -14.90 11.35 -4.35
CA GLY A 147 -15.81 12.42 -4.74
C GLY A 147 -17.27 12.07 -4.47
N LYS A 148 -17.82 12.53 -3.35
CA LYS A 148 -19.22 12.26 -2.93
C LYS A 148 -20.28 12.56 -3.99
N GLN A 149 -20.07 13.56 -4.85
CA GLN A 149 -21.02 14.01 -5.87
C GLN A 149 -20.90 13.27 -7.21
N LYS A 150 -19.98 12.31 -7.37
CA LYS A 150 -19.81 11.59 -8.63
C LYS A 150 -21.01 10.68 -8.91
N LYS A 151 -21.60 10.84 -10.11
CA LYS A 151 -22.64 9.94 -10.60
C LYS A 151 -22.02 8.62 -11.01
N VAL A 152 -22.28 7.59 -10.23
CA VAL A 152 -21.81 6.23 -10.50
C VAL A 152 -23.00 5.39 -10.97
N ASP A 153 -22.84 4.59 -12.01
CA ASP A 153 -23.87 3.64 -12.43
C ASP A 153 -23.97 2.47 -11.43
N LYS A 154 -25.19 2.13 -11.00
CA LYS A 154 -25.41 1.01 -10.08
C LYS A 154 -25.03 -0.33 -10.76
N ALA A 155 -25.33 -0.46 -12.05
CA ALA A 155 -24.99 -1.67 -12.81
C ALA A 155 -23.48 -1.91 -12.85
N LEU A 156 -22.68 -0.84 -12.95
CA LEU A 156 -21.23 -0.94 -12.89
C LEU A 156 -20.74 -1.49 -11.55
N VAL A 157 -21.25 -0.95 -10.44
CA VAL A 157 -20.85 -1.37 -9.09
C VAL A 157 -21.17 -2.86 -8.87
N ASP A 158 -22.34 -3.32 -9.32
CA ASP A 158 -22.75 -4.71 -9.13
C ASP A 158 -21.92 -5.69 -9.99
N ILE A 159 -21.56 -5.32 -11.22
CA ILE A 159 -20.64 -6.11 -12.05
C ILE A 159 -19.24 -6.12 -11.43
N MET A 160 -18.76 -4.98 -10.94
CA MET A 160 -17.47 -4.90 -10.25
C MET A 160 -17.45 -5.79 -9.02
N LYS A 161 -18.50 -5.81 -8.19
CA LYS A 161 -18.60 -6.73 -7.03
C LYS A 161 -18.43 -8.20 -7.44
N ASN A 162 -19.05 -8.61 -8.54
CA ASN A 162 -18.90 -9.98 -9.04
C ASN A 162 -17.44 -10.22 -9.49
N TYR A 163 -16.88 -9.32 -10.28
CA TYR A 163 -15.51 -9.41 -10.78
C TYR A 163 -14.46 -9.46 -9.67
N LEU A 164 -14.55 -8.55 -8.69
CA LEU A 164 -13.63 -8.46 -7.56
C LEU A 164 -13.64 -9.73 -6.68
N ALA A 165 -14.75 -10.48 -6.66
CA ALA A 165 -14.86 -11.73 -5.92
C ALA A 165 -14.46 -12.97 -6.76
N ASN A 166 -14.96 -13.06 -7.99
CA ASN A 166 -14.94 -14.30 -8.77
C ASN A 166 -13.92 -14.28 -9.92
N LYS A 167 -13.17 -13.18 -10.11
CA LYS A 167 -12.25 -12.96 -11.24
C LYS A 167 -12.91 -13.16 -12.62
N SER A 168 -14.23 -13.03 -12.66
CA SER A 168 -15.02 -13.26 -13.85
C SER A 168 -16.21 -12.31 -13.86
N PHE A 169 -16.70 -12.04 -15.06
CA PHE A 169 -17.90 -11.26 -15.26
C PHE A 169 -18.80 -12.00 -16.24
N SER A 170 -20.11 -11.98 -15.96
CA SER A 170 -21.10 -12.69 -16.76
C SER A 170 -21.66 -11.76 -17.83
N ARG A 171 -21.73 -12.27 -19.07
CA ARG A 171 -22.43 -11.64 -20.19
C ARG A 171 -23.54 -12.57 -20.65
N GLY A 172 -24.76 -12.35 -20.16
CA GLY A 172 -25.89 -13.22 -20.52
C GLY A 172 -25.62 -14.67 -20.10
N ILE A 173 -25.25 -15.53 -21.07
CA ILE A 173 -25.03 -16.98 -20.90
C ILE A 173 -23.53 -17.33 -20.78
N GLU A 174 -22.60 -16.50 -21.27
CA GLU A 174 -21.15 -16.78 -21.22
C GLU A 174 -20.47 -16.03 -20.08
N THR A 175 -19.59 -16.74 -19.35
CA THR A 175 -18.75 -16.18 -18.30
C THR A 175 -17.34 -15.99 -18.84
N LEU A 176 -16.84 -14.76 -18.81
CA LEU A 176 -15.48 -14.44 -19.23
C LEU A 176 -14.60 -14.22 -18.00
N GLY A 177 -13.45 -14.90 -17.97
CA GLY A 177 -12.43 -14.70 -16.95
C GLY A 177 -11.52 -13.52 -17.30
N ALA A 178 -11.13 -12.75 -16.29
CA ALA A 178 -10.13 -11.71 -16.42
C ALA A 178 -9.27 -11.64 -15.15
N GLU A 179 -8.00 -11.30 -15.32
CA GLU A 179 -6.99 -11.37 -14.25
C GLU A 179 -6.52 -10.00 -13.78
N ALA A 180 -7.03 -8.91 -14.37
CA ALA A 180 -6.64 -7.55 -14.04
C ALA A 180 -6.86 -7.23 -12.56
N SER A 181 -5.84 -6.63 -11.95
CA SER A 181 -5.88 -6.08 -10.61
C SER A 181 -6.49 -4.67 -10.64
N MET A 182 -7.17 -4.27 -9.58
CA MET A 182 -7.82 -2.96 -9.51
C MET A 182 -7.21 -2.10 -8.40
N ALA A 183 -6.76 -0.90 -8.75
CA ALA A 183 -6.27 0.08 -7.78
C ALA A 183 -7.21 1.29 -7.74
N PHE A 184 -7.72 1.66 -6.57
CA PHE A 184 -8.59 2.80 -6.38
C PHE A 184 -7.81 3.92 -5.68
N VAL A 185 -7.62 5.04 -6.36
CA VAL A 185 -6.79 6.14 -5.87
C VAL A 185 -7.67 7.36 -5.65
N GLY A 186 -7.62 7.92 -4.44
CA GLY A 186 -8.44 9.06 -4.06
C GLY A 186 -7.73 10.04 -3.14
N ASN A 187 -8.27 11.25 -3.07
CA ASN A 187 -7.79 12.30 -2.18
C ASN A 187 -8.70 12.44 -0.96
N THR A 188 -8.11 12.69 0.20
CA THR A 188 -8.83 13.05 1.43
C THR A 188 -8.89 14.56 1.61
N LEU A 189 -10.06 15.14 1.92
CA LEU A 189 -10.21 16.56 2.21
C LEU A 189 -9.90 16.89 3.67
N HIS A 190 -10.09 15.93 4.58
CA HIS A 190 -9.93 16.12 6.02
C HIS A 190 -8.70 15.38 6.59
N THR A 191 -8.21 15.85 7.73
CA THR A 191 -7.12 15.20 8.46
C THR A 191 -7.61 13.93 9.16
N VAL A 192 -6.70 12.97 9.39
CA VAL A 192 -7.03 11.69 10.05
C VAL A 192 -7.77 11.88 11.38
N PRO A 193 -7.36 12.77 12.30
CA PRO A 193 -8.08 12.95 13.56
C PRO A 193 -9.51 13.48 13.36
N HIS A 194 -9.74 14.32 12.35
CA HIS A 194 -11.07 14.81 12.01
C HIS A 194 -11.94 13.67 11.45
N MET A 195 -11.41 12.88 10.52
CA MET A 195 -12.12 11.74 9.94
C MET A 195 -12.46 10.71 11.01
N LEU A 196 -11.53 10.34 11.90
CA LEU A 196 -11.79 9.39 12.98
C LEU A 196 -12.90 9.85 13.94
N LYS A 197 -12.97 11.16 14.21
CA LYS A 197 -13.92 11.75 15.17
C LYS A 197 -15.31 12.00 14.58
N HIS A 198 -15.40 12.37 13.29
CA HIS A 198 -16.62 12.89 12.69
C HIS A 198 -17.18 12.06 11.53
N ALA A 199 -16.39 11.15 10.96
CA ALA A 199 -16.78 10.37 9.78
C ALA A 199 -16.07 9.00 9.77
N ASP A 200 -15.80 8.44 8.60
CA ASP A 200 -15.06 7.21 8.35
C ASP A 200 -13.85 7.47 7.42
N LEU A 201 -12.89 6.55 7.34
CA LEU A 201 -11.73 6.72 6.43
C LEU A 201 -12.13 6.67 4.94
N PHE A 202 -13.31 6.12 4.64
CA PHE A 202 -13.86 6.09 3.30
C PHE A 202 -14.78 7.27 3.00
N ASP A 203 -14.89 8.29 3.88
CA ASP A 203 -15.91 9.36 3.83
C ASP A 203 -16.06 9.96 2.42
N GLU A 204 -14.93 10.16 1.76
CA GLU A 204 -14.81 10.75 0.44
C GLU A 204 -15.36 9.90 -0.71
N LEU A 205 -15.57 8.60 -0.51
CA LEU A 205 -16.06 7.72 -1.57
C LEU A 205 -17.52 8.04 -1.93
N PRO A 206 -17.90 7.91 -3.22
CA PRO A 206 -19.29 8.04 -3.64
C PRO A 206 -20.19 7.06 -2.88
N GLU A 207 -21.42 7.47 -2.55
CA GLU A 207 -22.37 6.69 -1.75
C GLU A 207 -22.59 5.26 -2.25
N LYS A 208 -22.58 5.05 -3.57
CA LYS A 208 -22.75 3.72 -4.16
C LYS A 208 -21.58 2.77 -3.93
N TYR A 209 -20.39 3.28 -3.67
CA TYR A 209 -19.20 2.49 -3.34
C TYR A 209 -19.03 2.31 -1.82
N ARG A 210 -19.77 3.07 -1.00
CA ARG A 210 -19.87 2.91 0.46
C ARG A 210 -20.76 1.72 0.86
N ASP A 211 -20.65 0.62 0.12
CA ASP A 211 -21.35 -0.63 0.40
C ASP A 211 -20.36 -1.58 1.08
N GLY A 212 -20.74 -2.12 2.25
CA GLY A 212 -19.94 -3.09 3.00
C GLY A 212 -19.53 -4.28 2.13
N ALA A 213 -20.39 -4.72 1.21
CA ALA A 213 -20.06 -5.79 0.28
C ALA A 213 -18.95 -5.42 -0.71
N PHE A 214 -18.92 -4.18 -1.20
CA PHE A 214 -17.85 -3.71 -2.11
C PHE A 214 -16.54 -3.56 -1.36
N LEU A 215 -16.57 -2.91 -0.20
CA LEU A 215 -15.38 -2.64 0.61
C LEU A 215 -14.74 -3.92 1.16
N ASP A 216 -15.54 -4.94 1.51
CA ASP A 216 -15.04 -6.25 1.99
C ASP A 216 -14.20 -6.98 0.92
N ARG A 217 -14.31 -6.58 -0.35
CA ARG A 217 -13.52 -7.13 -1.48
C ARG A 217 -12.21 -6.37 -1.73
N LEU A 218 -11.92 -5.31 -0.98
CA LEU A 218 -10.63 -4.60 -1.04
C LEU A 218 -9.61 -5.30 -0.17
N HIS A 219 -8.51 -5.81 -0.74
CA HIS A 219 -7.55 -6.61 0.02
C HIS A 219 -6.70 -5.76 0.98
N HIS A 220 -6.37 -4.52 0.60
CA HIS A 220 -5.47 -3.68 1.38
C HIS A 220 -5.80 -2.19 1.25
N PHE A 221 -5.65 -1.46 2.35
CA PHE A 221 -5.80 -0.02 2.41
C PHE A 221 -4.43 0.65 2.60
N ILE A 222 -4.02 1.48 1.65
CA ILE A 222 -2.81 2.31 1.78
C ILE A 222 -3.19 3.66 2.42
N PRO A 223 -2.61 3.99 3.59
CA PRO A 223 -2.72 5.31 4.18
C PRO A 223 -1.83 6.30 3.44
N GLY A 224 -2.41 7.04 2.49
CA GLY A 224 -1.65 8.04 1.73
C GLY A 224 -1.10 9.18 2.60
N TRP A 225 -1.57 9.38 3.84
CA TRP A 225 -1.01 10.34 4.80
C TRP A 225 0.28 9.88 5.49
N GLU A 226 0.62 8.59 5.42
CA GLU A 226 1.93 8.06 5.86
C GLU A 226 2.98 8.19 4.75
N VAL A 227 2.57 8.56 3.53
CA VAL A 227 3.46 8.81 2.40
C VAL A 227 3.86 10.28 2.37
N SER A 228 5.17 10.53 2.33
CA SER A 228 5.72 11.89 2.17
C SER A 228 5.24 12.53 0.87
N ILE A 229 4.94 13.83 0.94
CA ILE A 229 4.65 14.64 -0.25
C ILE A 229 5.90 14.62 -1.14
N LEU A 230 5.70 14.35 -2.43
CA LEU A 230 6.78 14.32 -3.42
C LEU A 230 7.47 15.68 -3.49
N ARG A 231 8.79 15.67 -3.33
CA ARG A 231 9.69 16.80 -3.46
C ARG A 231 10.81 16.41 -4.42
N PRO A 232 11.45 17.36 -5.12
CA PRO A 232 12.58 17.05 -6.00
C PRO A 232 13.67 16.20 -5.33
N ASP A 233 13.94 16.44 -4.04
CA ASP A 233 14.96 15.73 -3.26
C ASP A 233 14.62 14.25 -2.98
N LEU A 234 13.37 13.85 -3.18
CA LEU A 234 12.92 12.47 -3.03
C LEU A 234 13.20 11.62 -4.27
N TYR A 235 13.58 12.22 -5.41
CA TYR A 235 13.95 11.46 -6.60
C TYR A 235 15.40 10.98 -6.53
N SER A 236 15.63 9.74 -6.94
CA SER A 236 16.98 9.17 -7.00
C SER A 236 17.71 9.58 -8.27
N ASN A 237 19.01 9.90 -8.14
CA ASN A 237 19.93 10.04 -9.27
C ASN A 237 20.81 8.79 -9.46
N GLY A 238 20.47 7.71 -8.76
CA GLY A 238 21.24 6.45 -8.75
C GLY A 238 20.90 5.51 -9.90
N TYR A 239 21.55 4.35 -9.90
CA TYR A 239 21.29 3.28 -10.86
C TYR A 239 20.18 2.37 -10.32
N GLY A 240 19.18 2.09 -11.16
CA GLY A 240 18.13 1.12 -10.88
C GLY A 240 17.84 0.25 -12.09
N PHE A 241 16.90 -0.67 -11.97
CA PHE A 241 16.41 -1.42 -13.13
C PHE A 241 15.68 -0.52 -14.11
N VAL A 242 15.79 -0.87 -15.40
CA VAL A 242 14.94 -0.25 -16.43
C VAL A 242 13.48 -0.64 -16.14
N VAL A 243 12.59 0.35 -16.20
CA VAL A 243 11.17 0.21 -15.85
C VAL A 243 10.50 -0.94 -16.62
N ASP A 244 10.77 -1.05 -17.92
CA ASP A 244 10.24 -2.15 -18.76
C ASP A 244 10.74 -3.54 -18.31
N TYR A 245 11.99 -3.63 -17.84
CA TYR A 245 12.54 -4.88 -17.32
C TYR A 245 11.85 -5.29 -16.03
N LEU A 246 11.71 -4.36 -15.10
CA LEU A 246 11.01 -4.62 -13.85
C LEU A 246 9.54 -4.95 -14.09
N ALA A 247 8.87 -4.28 -15.02
CA ALA A 247 7.48 -4.57 -15.38
C ALA A 247 7.29 -6.01 -15.92
N GLU A 248 8.19 -6.50 -16.78
CA GLU A 248 8.15 -7.89 -17.25
C GLU A 248 8.43 -8.91 -16.12
N ILE A 249 9.34 -8.59 -15.19
CA ILE A 249 9.56 -9.41 -13.99
C ILE A 249 8.28 -9.53 -13.18
N LEU A 250 7.63 -8.40 -12.87
CA LEU A 250 6.37 -8.41 -12.09
C LEU A 250 5.28 -9.20 -12.81
N ARG A 251 5.19 -9.07 -14.13
CA ARG A 251 4.26 -9.83 -14.94
C ARG A 251 4.51 -11.34 -14.86
N SER A 252 5.76 -11.78 -14.96
CA SER A 252 6.14 -13.19 -14.81
C SER A 252 5.82 -13.71 -13.40
N LEU A 253 6.04 -12.89 -12.37
CA LEU A 253 5.71 -13.20 -10.97
C LEU A 253 4.21 -13.45 -10.74
N ARG A 254 3.31 -12.97 -11.62
CA ARG A 254 1.87 -13.30 -11.57
C ARG A 254 1.61 -14.80 -11.75
N GLY A 255 2.54 -15.55 -12.35
CA GLY A 255 2.45 -17.00 -12.52
C GLY A 255 2.71 -17.81 -11.25
N TYR A 256 3.38 -17.22 -10.27
CA TYR A 256 3.76 -17.91 -9.04
C TYR A 256 2.75 -17.65 -7.93
N ASP A 257 2.64 -18.57 -6.96
CA ASP A 257 1.81 -18.39 -5.77
C ASP A 257 2.66 -18.62 -4.51
N TYR A 258 2.74 -17.59 -3.66
CA TYR A 258 3.45 -17.62 -2.37
C TYR A 258 2.51 -17.46 -1.17
N SER A 259 1.20 -17.56 -1.39
CA SER A 259 0.18 -17.42 -0.35
C SER A 259 0.39 -18.39 0.83
N ASP A 260 0.95 -19.58 0.60
CA ASP A 260 1.10 -20.60 1.64
C ASP A 260 2.41 -20.50 2.45
N ARG A 261 3.35 -19.62 2.07
CA ARG A 261 4.70 -19.62 2.64
C ARG A 261 4.73 -19.28 4.13
N TYR A 262 3.80 -18.45 4.61
CA TYR A 262 3.71 -18.11 6.04
C TYR A 262 3.14 -19.25 6.90
N LYS A 263 2.33 -20.17 6.33
CA LYS A 263 1.65 -21.24 7.08
C LYS A 263 2.62 -22.20 7.77
N LYS A 264 3.85 -22.28 7.27
CA LYS A 264 4.94 -23.09 7.88
C LYS A 264 5.41 -22.55 9.22
N HIS A 265 5.13 -21.29 9.56
CA HIS A 265 5.63 -20.65 10.77
C HIS A 265 4.52 -19.99 11.60
N PHE A 266 3.45 -19.50 10.96
CA PHE A 266 2.40 -18.75 11.61
C PHE A 266 1.01 -19.25 11.21
N SER A 267 0.08 -19.22 12.17
CA SER A 267 -1.33 -19.50 11.95
C SER A 267 -2.16 -18.27 12.27
N LEU A 268 -3.04 -17.89 11.34
CA LEU A 268 -4.02 -16.82 11.56
C LEU A 268 -5.08 -17.26 12.57
N HIS A 269 -5.60 -16.31 13.35
CA HIS A 269 -6.65 -16.60 14.32
C HIS A 269 -7.92 -17.17 13.66
N SER A 270 -8.64 -18.03 14.38
CA SER A 270 -9.80 -18.77 13.86
C SER A 270 -11.01 -17.89 13.52
N THR A 271 -11.09 -16.69 14.10
CA THR A 271 -12.16 -15.72 13.82
C THR A 271 -11.99 -14.98 12.50
N ILE A 272 -10.81 -15.06 11.85
CA ILE A 272 -10.56 -14.43 10.56
C ILE A 272 -11.34 -15.15 9.45
N THR A 273 -12.24 -14.40 8.80
CA THR A 273 -13.08 -14.93 7.71
C THR A 273 -12.24 -15.38 6.51
N VAL A 274 -12.81 -16.22 5.64
CA VAL A 274 -12.13 -16.69 4.42
C VAL A 274 -11.74 -15.52 3.52
N ARG A 275 -12.54 -14.46 3.46
CA ARG A 275 -12.26 -13.26 2.64
C ARG A 275 -11.15 -12.41 3.22
N ASP A 276 -11.16 -12.21 4.54
CA ASP A 276 -10.08 -11.49 5.21
C ASP A 276 -8.75 -12.23 5.05
N ARG A 277 -8.80 -13.56 5.15
CA ARG A 277 -7.66 -14.44 4.87
C ARG A 277 -7.15 -14.31 3.43
N ASP A 278 -8.04 -14.29 2.43
CA ASP A 278 -7.65 -14.09 1.02
C ASP A 278 -6.95 -12.74 0.82
N GLY A 279 -7.48 -11.65 1.41
CA GLY A 279 -6.87 -10.33 1.32
C GLY A 279 -5.47 -10.24 1.94
N ILE A 280 -5.30 -10.86 3.11
CA ILE A 280 -4.00 -10.97 3.79
C ILE A 280 -3.04 -11.80 2.93
N ASN A 281 -3.49 -12.95 2.43
CA ASN A 281 -2.66 -13.88 1.66
C ASN A 281 -2.16 -13.26 0.36
N LYS A 282 -3.02 -12.55 -0.38
CA LYS A 282 -2.62 -11.87 -1.61
C LYS A 282 -1.62 -10.75 -1.37
N THR A 283 -1.81 -9.96 -0.30
CA THR A 283 -0.85 -8.90 0.06
C THR A 283 0.50 -9.50 0.46
N PHE A 284 0.47 -10.54 1.29
CA PHE A 284 1.67 -11.26 1.70
C PHE A 284 2.38 -11.91 0.52
N SER A 285 1.65 -12.59 -0.37
CA SER A 285 2.17 -13.18 -1.60
C SER A 285 2.84 -12.12 -2.47
N GLY A 286 2.20 -10.97 -2.68
CA GLY A 286 2.77 -9.87 -3.44
C GLY A 286 4.07 -9.33 -2.85
N LEU A 287 4.11 -9.08 -1.54
CA LEU A 287 5.33 -8.64 -0.85
C LEU A 287 6.45 -9.69 -0.92
N MET A 288 6.12 -10.96 -0.74
CA MET A 288 7.07 -12.07 -0.87
C MET A 288 7.62 -12.16 -2.30
N LYS A 289 6.78 -12.02 -3.33
CA LYS A 289 7.24 -12.02 -4.74
C LYS A 289 8.23 -10.89 -5.03
N LEU A 290 8.01 -9.72 -4.45
CA LEU A 290 8.86 -8.55 -4.64
C LEU A 290 10.22 -8.70 -3.91
N LEU A 291 10.20 -9.15 -2.66
CA LEU A 291 11.38 -9.16 -1.78
C LEU A 291 12.18 -10.47 -1.84
N PHE A 292 11.47 -11.58 -2.03
CA PHE A 292 11.98 -12.95 -2.02
C PHE A 292 11.41 -13.73 -3.21
N PRO A 293 11.77 -13.37 -4.46
CA PRO A 293 11.35 -14.09 -5.66
C PRO A 293 11.81 -15.57 -5.68
N ASP A 294 12.80 -15.93 -4.88
CA ASP A 294 13.26 -17.31 -4.62
C ASP A 294 12.35 -18.08 -3.63
N GLY A 295 11.52 -17.37 -2.87
CA GLY A 295 10.58 -17.95 -1.91
C GLY A 295 11.24 -18.44 -0.62
N GLU A 296 12.49 -18.05 -0.37
CA GLU A 296 13.24 -18.29 0.86
C GLU A 296 13.32 -16.99 1.67
N ALA A 297 12.67 -16.95 2.83
CA ALA A 297 12.71 -15.81 3.74
C ALA A 297 12.88 -16.32 5.18
N THR A 298 13.52 -15.52 6.02
CA THR A 298 13.67 -15.85 7.43
C THR A 298 12.34 -15.70 8.18
N LYS A 299 12.23 -16.33 9.35
CA LYS A 299 11.01 -16.25 10.18
C LYS A 299 10.67 -14.81 10.57
N ASP A 300 11.68 -13.98 10.84
CA ASP A 300 11.48 -12.58 11.25
C ASP A 300 10.99 -11.70 10.09
N GLU A 301 11.54 -11.91 8.89
CA GLU A 301 11.08 -11.21 7.68
C GLU A 301 9.64 -11.60 7.33
N ILE A 302 9.32 -12.90 7.38
CA ILE A 302 7.94 -13.38 7.20
C ILE A 302 7.00 -12.76 8.23
N CYS A 303 7.44 -12.65 9.48
CA CYS A 303 6.67 -12.02 10.56
C CYS A 303 6.40 -10.53 10.27
N GLU A 304 7.40 -9.78 9.80
CA GLU A 304 7.26 -8.38 9.43
C GLU A 304 6.26 -8.19 8.27
N LEU A 305 6.42 -8.95 7.19
CA LEU A 305 5.51 -8.88 6.03
C LEU A 305 4.08 -9.28 6.38
N LEU A 306 3.92 -10.30 7.25
CA LEU A 306 2.61 -10.73 7.71
C LEU A 306 1.97 -9.66 8.59
N LYS A 307 2.70 -9.05 9.54
CA LYS A 307 2.20 -7.93 10.35
C LYS A 307 1.69 -6.79 9.48
N PHE A 308 2.47 -6.40 8.48
CA PHE A 308 2.09 -5.32 7.55
C PHE A 308 0.86 -5.68 6.72
N SER A 309 0.79 -6.92 6.22
CA SER A 309 -0.35 -7.42 5.43
C SER A 309 -1.65 -7.46 6.24
N VAL A 310 -1.57 -7.94 7.49
CA VAL A 310 -2.69 -7.96 8.44
C VAL A 310 -3.13 -6.54 8.80
N GLU A 311 -2.18 -5.62 9.01
CA GLU A 311 -2.47 -4.23 9.36
C GLU A 311 -3.34 -3.54 8.30
N GLY A 312 -2.96 -3.63 7.03
CA GLY A 312 -3.73 -2.97 5.97
C GLY A 312 -5.10 -3.61 5.72
N ARG A 313 -5.27 -4.91 5.94
CA ARG A 313 -6.59 -5.55 5.88
C ARG A 313 -7.45 -5.20 7.09
N LYS A 314 -6.86 -5.15 8.29
CA LYS A 314 -7.53 -4.69 9.52
C LYS A 314 -8.11 -3.30 9.33
N ARG A 315 -7.37 -2.37 8.70
CA ARG A 315 -7.87 -1.02 8.38
C ARG A 315 -9.15 -1.04 7.55
N VAL A 316 -9.22 -1.88 6.51
CA VAL A 316 -10.45 -2.01 5.69
C VAL A 316 -11.60 -2.54 6.55
N LYS A 317 -11.35 -3.64 7.27
CA LYS A 317 -12.39 -4.37 7.98
C LYS A 317 -12.94 -3.58 9.16
N ASP A 318 -12.08 -2.90 9.91
CA ASP A 318 -12.49 -2.05 11.03
C ASP A 318 -13.40 -0.90 10.53
N GLN A 319 -13.10 -0.27 9.39
CA GLN A 319 -14.00 0.76 8.86
C GLN A 319 -15.37 0.21 8.43
N ILE A 320 -15.41 -1.00 7.87
CA ILE A 320 -16.68 -1.65 7.48
C ILE A 320 -17.50 -1.99 8.72
N MET A 321 -16.92 -2.78 9.62
CA MET A 321 -17.61 -3.34 10.79
C MET A 321 -18.13 -2.28 11.75
N PHE A 322 -17.39 -1.18 11.91
CA PHE A 322 -17.69 -0.23 12.98
C PHE A 322 -18.41 1.03 12.51
N LYS A 323 -18.42 1.33 11.20
CA LYS A 323 -19.01 2.59 10.69
C LYS A 323 -19.98 2.43 9.55
N ILE A 324 -19.99 1.30 8.85
CA ILE A 324 -20.76 1.12 7.61
C ILE A 324 -21.82 0.03 7.77
N ASP A 325 -21.49 -1.10 8.40
CA ASP A 325 -22.38 -2.25 8.51
C ASP A 325 -22.11 -3.03 9.81
N ASP A 326 -23.07 -2.98 10.74
CA ASP A 326 -23.02 -3.60 12.07
C ASP A 326 -23.34 -5.11 12.05
N THR A 327 -23.71 -5.65 10.89
CA THR A 327 -24.07 -7.07 10.72
C THR A 327 -22.87 -8.02 10.66
N PHE A 328 -21.65 -7.49 10.60
CA PHE A 328 -20.43 -8.28 10.55
C PHE A 328 -19.93 -8.70 11.94
N ASP A 329 -19.60 -9.99 12.09
CA ASP A 329 -19.05 -10.55 13.33
C ASP A 329 -17.72 -9.89 13.73
N LYS A 330 -17.50 -9.77 15.05
CA LYS A 330 -16.25 -9.24 15.59
C LYS A 330 -15.07 -10.16 15.26
N VAL A 331 -14.20 -9.72 14.36
CA VAL A 331 -12.95 -10.43 13.99
C VAL A 331 -11.79 -9.90 14.82
N GLU A 332 -10.96 -10.81 15.33
CA GLU A 332 -9.73 -10.46 16.02
C GLU A 332 -8.55 -10.65 15.07
N PHE A 333 -7.92 -9.54 14.69
CA PHE A 333 -6.74 -9.54 13.83
C PHE A 333 -5.48 -9.82 14.64
N SER A 334 -5.31 -11.10 15.00
CA SER A 334 -4.12 -11.64 15.62
C SER A 334 -3.61 -12.86 14.85
N PHE A 335 -2.32 -13.15 15.00
CA PHE A 335 -1.73 -14.38 14.49
C PHE A 335 -0.89 -15.03 15.57
N GLN A 336 -0.84 -16.35 15.55
CA GLN A 336 -0.11 -17.15 16.51
C GLN A 336 1.13 -17.74 15.84
N ASP A 337 2.27 -17.67 16.55
CA ASP A 337 3.48 -18.38 16.17
C ASP A 337 3.41 -19.85 16.63
N GLN A 338 4.24 -20.73 16.07
CA GLN A 338 4.34 -22.15 16.49
C GLN A 338 4.70 -22.32 17.97
N ALA A 339 5.32 -21.31 18.59
CA ALA A 339 5.61 -21.28 20.02
C ALA A 339 4.39 -20.93 20.90
N GLY A 340 3.22 -20.68 20.31
CA GLY A 340 2.00 -20.30 21.01
C GLY A 340 1.85 -18.80 21.28
N ASN A 341 2.85 -17.98 20.93
CA ASN A 341 2.84 -16.53 21.12
C ASN A 341 1.82 -15.86 20.19
N VAL A 342 0.87 -15.12 20.78
CA VAL A 342 -0.14 -14.36 20.05
C VAL A 342 0.40 -12.95 19.75
N HIS A 343 0.52 -12.62 18.47
CA HIS A 343 0.86 -11.29 18.00
C HIS A 343 -0.42 -10.56 17.59
N ALA A 344 -0.88 -9.65 18.46
CA ALA A 344 -1.97 -8.72 18.13
C ALA A 344 -1.44 -7.59 17.24
N VAL A 345 -2.04 -7.40 16.06
CA VAL A 345 -1.65 -6.33 15.13
C VAL A 345 -2.52 -5.11 15.40
N LYS A 346 -1.88 -3.99 15.75
CA LYS A 346 -2.53 -2.69 15.96
C LYS A 346 -2.23 -1.76 14.80
N THR A 347 -3.22 -0.99 14.39
CA THR A 347 -3.02 0.04 13.37
C THR A 347 -2.35 1.27 13.99
N LEU A 348 -1.72 2.08 13.15
CA LEU A 348 -1.07 3.33 13.58
C LEU A 348 -2.11 4.29 14.18
N GLU A 349 -3.33 4.32 13.62
CA GLU A 349 -4.46 5.11 14.09
C GLU A 349 -4.94 4.67 15.47
N GLU A 350 -5.00 3.36 15.72
CA GLU A 350 -5.36 2.78 17.03
C GLU A 350 -4.30 3.10 18.09
N THR A 351 -3.02 3.16 17.70
CA THR A 351 -1.91 3.45 18.60
C THR A 351 -1.78 4.95 18.90
N GLN A 352 -2.01 5.82 17.91
CA GLN A 352 -1.93 7.27 18.07
C GLN A 352 -3.17 7.89 18.71
N HIS A 353 -4.35 7.34 18.42
CA HIS A 353 -5.62 7.89 18.87
C HIS A 353 -6.53 6.82 19.48
N PRO A 354 -6.11 6.10 20.53
CA PRO A 354 -6.90 5.03 21.12
C PRO A 354 -8.28 5.52 21.58
N ALA A 355 -8.37 6.69 22.21
CA ALA A 355 -9.64 7.25 22.67
C ALA A 355 -10.59 7.67 21.53
N LEU A 356 -10.10 8.06 20.34
CA LEU A 356 -10.95 8.42 19.21
C LEU A 356 -11.29 7.21 18.35
N TYR A 357 -10.36 6.26 18.25
CA TYR A 357 -10.57 4.98 17.59
C TYR A 357 -11.71 4.25 18.29
N TYR A 358 -11.56 3.89 19.57
CA TYR A 358 -12.57 3.14 20.33
C TYR A 358 -13.87 3.89 20.61
N LYS A 359 -13.84 5.23 20.71
CA LYS A 359 -15.09 6.03 20.80
C LYS A 359 -15.86 6.09 19.48
N SER A 360 -15.19 5.84 18.36
CA SER A 360 -15.86 5.63 17.06
C SER A 360 -16.26 4.17 16.81
N LEU A 361 -15.75 3.22 17.63
CA LEU A 361 -16.10 1.79 17.60
C LEU A 361 -17.40 1.47 18.36
N VAL A 362 -17.78 2.32 19.31
CA VAL A 362 -19.03 2.21 20.07
C VAL A 362 -19.92 3.36 19.65
N GLY A 363 -20.85 3.09 18.73
CA GLY A 363 -21.91 4.03 18.37
C GLY A 363 -22.61 4.56 19.62
N ALA A 364 -23.07 5.81 19.56
CA ALA A 364 -23.79 6.47 20.64
C ALA A 364 -25.03 5.66 21.04
N GLY A 365 -24.91 4.82 22.07
CA GLY A 365 -26.03 4.05 22.62
C GLY A 365 -25.63 2.65 23.09
N ASP A 366 -24.80 2.55 24.13
CA ASP A 366 -25.19 1.88 25.37
C ASP A 366 -24.02 1.89 26.36
N ALA A 367 -24.36 2.14 27.62
CA ALA A 367 -23.42 2.26 28.70
C ALA A 367 -23.00 0.88 29.24
N MET A 368 -21.70 0.78 29.56
CA MET A 368 -21.05 -0.12 30.51
C MET A 368 -20.89 -1.61 30.15
N ALA A 369 -19.63 -1.97 29.86
CA ALA A 369 -18.99 -3.15 30.43
C ALA A 369 -17.54 -2.77 30.79
N GLU A 370 -17.07 -3.30 31.91
CA GLU A 370 -16.04 -2.73 32.78
C GLU A 370 -14.63 -2.63 32.18
N ILE A 371 -14.04 -1.46 32.44
CA ILE A 371 -12.61 -1.17 32.32
C ILE A 371 -11.95 -1.68 33.60
N PRO A 372 -10.88 -2.50 33.57
CA PRO A 372 -10.03 -2.64 34.74
C PRO A 372 -9.37 -1.29 34.98
N ALA A 373 -9.82 -0.64 36.06
CA ALA A 373 -9.36 0.66 36.49
C ALA A 373 -7.84 0.69 36.62
N GLY A 374 -7.22 1.63 35.90
CA GLY A 374 -5.81 1.98 36.00
C GLY A 374 -5.59 3.43 35.59
N SER A 375 -6.24 4.34 36.32
CA SER A 375 -5.96 5.79 36.45
C SER A 375 -5.60 6.56 35.16
N ALA A 376 -6.56 7.19 34.49
CA ALA A 376 -7.06 8.55 34.74
C ALA A 376 -6.42 9.64 33.84
N GLY A 377 -7.23 10.16 32.90
CA GLY A 377 -7.20 11.60 32.56
C GLY A 377 -7.77 12.40 33.75
N VAL A 378 -7.71 13.72 33.84
CA VAL A 378 -7.62 14.84 32.88
C VAL A 378 -7.22 16.07 33.72
N SER A 379 -6.50 17.05 33.16
CA SER A 379 -6.77 18.50 33.36
C SER A 379 -5.54 19.36 33.08
N SER A 380 -5.59 20.03 31.94
CA SER A 380 -4.95 21.33 31.73
C SER A 380 -5.70 22.39 32.54
N ALA A 381 -5.33 22.53 33.82
CA ALA A 381 -5.49 23.74 34.64
C ALA A 381 -5.02 23.43 36.07
N ASN A 382 -3.72 23.56 36.32
CA ASN A 382 -3.17 24.11 37.56
C ASN A 382 -1.65 24.26 37.42
N ILE A 383 -1.25 25.52 37.26
CA ILE A 383 0.10 25.98 37.57
C ILE A 383 0.30 25.77 39.08
N ALA A 384 1.49 25.30 39.47
CA ALA A 384 2.00 25.12 40.84
C ALA A 384 1.60 23.81 41.57
N ALA A 385 2.42 22.77 41.38
CA ALA A 385 2.99 21.95 42.46
C ALA A 385 3.98 20.94 41.87
N VAL A 386 5.27 21.30 41.82
CA VAL A 386 6.34 20.35 41.54
C VAL A 386 6.56 19.53 42.81
N ASN A 387 5.98 18.33 42.88
CA ASN A 387 6.46 17.32 43.82
C ASN A 387 7.84 16.86 43.34
N ALA A 388 8.87 17.26 44.08
CA ALA A 388 10.18 16.66 44.06
C ALA A 388 10.06 15.24 44.63
N ASP A 389 10.36 14.20 43.83
CA ASP A 389 10.82 12.86 44.25
C ASP A 389 10.52 11.72 43.25
N ASN A 390 10.62 11.96 41.94
CA ASN A 390 10.73 10.85 40.97
C ASN A 390 11.96 11.04 40.09
N ALA A 391 13.07 10.43 40.51
CA ALA A 391 14.25 10.29 39.67
C ALA A 391 13.89 9.41 38.45
N PRO A 392 14.23 9.83 37.22
CA PRO A 392 13.79 9.12 36.03
C PRO A 392 14.61 7.82 35.84
N LYS A 393 13.92 6.70 35.57
CA LYS A 393 14.51 5.34 35.48
C LYS A 393 14.82 4.98 34.02
N ALA A 394 15.84 4.15 33.77
CA ALA A 394 16.13 3.67 32.42
C ALA A 394 14.92 2.92 31.82
N GLN A 395 14.47 3.34 30.63
CA GLN A 395 13.36 2.74 29.89
C GLN A 395 13.76 2.48 28.44
N HIS A 396 13.23 1.39 27.87
CA HIS A 396 13.31 1.11 26.44
C HIS A 396 11.95 1.38 25.82
N LEU A 397 11.88 2.41 24.97
CA LEU A 397 10.66 2.84 24.31
C LEU A 397 10.84 2.67 22.80
N SER A 398 10.06 1.78 22.19
CA SER A 398 10.04 1.56 20.74
C SER A 398 8.89 2.33 20.12
N TYR A 399 9.20 3.26 19.21
CA TYR A 399 8.22 4.05 18.48
C TYR A 399 8.14 3.60 17.02
N GLN A 400 6.93 3.61 16.45
CA GLN A 400 6.75 3.33 15.03
C GLN A 400 7.06 4.58 14.20
N GLU A 401 7.55 4.36 12.98
CA GLU A 401 7.77 5.44 12.02
C GLU A 401 6.45 6.20 11.75
N ASN A 402 6.50 7.53 11.66
CA ASN A 402 5.34 8.45 11.57
C ASN A 402 4.45 8.54 12.83
N GLN A 403 4.87 8.03 13.99
CA GLN A 403 4.17 8.24 15.26
C GLN A 403 4.18 9.71 15.69
N LYS A 404 3.00 10.36 15.67
CA LYS A 404 2.81 11.73 16.17
C LYS A 404 2.34 11.71 17.63
N GLY A 405 2.74 12.71 18.41
CA GLY A 405 2.35 12.86 19.83
C GLY A 405 3.46 12.56 20.85
N VAL A 406 4.65 12.18 20.38
CA VAL A 406 5.84 12.01 21.20
C VAL A 406 6.75 13.23 20.97
N SER A 407 6.91 14.06 22.00
CA SER A 407 7.80 15.23 21.93
C SER A 407 9.13 14.93 22.61
N TYR A 408 10.21 15.56 22.13
CA TYR A 408 11.52 15.50 22.80
C TYR A 408 11.43 15.92 24.28
N ASP A 409 10.55 16.88 24.61
CA ASP A 409 10.29 17.32 25.98
C ASP A 409 9.66 16.21 26.84
N SER A 410 8.71 15.44 26.29
CA SER A 410 8.11 14.31 26.99
C SER A 410 9.06 13.13 27.20
N LEU A 411 10.00 12.92 26.27
CA LEU A 411 10.96 11.81 26.30
C LEU A 411 12.17 12.11 27.18
N PHE A 412 12.77 13.28 26.99
CA PHE A 412 14.05 13.64 27.57
C PHE A 412 13.95 14.74 28.62
N GLY A 413 12.88 15.55 28.61
CA GLY A 413 12.71 16.67 29.54
C GLY A 413 12.87 16.28 31.02
N PRO A 414 12.26 15.19 31.51
CA PRO A 414 12.47 14.70 32.87
C PRO A 414 13.91 14.26 33.18
N TYR A 415 14.65 13.75 32.18
CA TYR A 415 16.04 13.26 32.30
C TYR A 415 17.07 14.38 32.18
N LEU A 416 16.70 15.50 31.57
CA LEU A 416 17.59 16.66 31.37
C LEU A 416 17.50 17.69 32.50
N LYS A 417 16.50 17.57 33.40
CA LYS A 417 16.29 18.54 34.48
C LYS A 417 17.42 18.47 35.52
N GLY A 418 18.28 19.49 35.52
CA GLY A 418 19.46 19.58 36.40
C GLY A 418 20.71 18.86 35.89
N GLY A 419 20.68 18.33 34.65
CA GLY A 419 21.84 17.70 34.04
C GLY A 419 22.86 18.72 33.55
N THR A 420 24.09 18.67 34.08
CA THR A 420 25.22 19.50 33.61
C THR A 420 26.00 18.84 32.47
N LYS A 421 25.79 17.54 32.26
CA LYS A 421 26.44 16.73 31.21
C LYS A 421 25.45 15.71 30.66
N VAL A 422 25.23 15.75 29.35
CA VAL A 422 24.42 14.77 28.62
C VAL A 422 25.36 13.90 27.79
N VAL A 423 25.28 12.58 27.96
CA VAL A 423 26.04 11.62 27.14
C VAL A 423 25.03 10.88 26.28
N VAL A 424 24.97 11.23 25.00
CA VAL A 424 24.18 10.50 24.02
C VAL A 424 25.05 9.41 23.42
N THR A 425 24.57 8.17 23.47
CA THR A 425 25.22 7.03 22.81
C THR A 425 24.31 6.57 21.67
N ASP A 426 24.66 6.92 20.44
CA ASP A 426 23.94 6.51 19.23
C ASP A 426 24.79 5.49 18.46
N PRO A 427 24.34 4.22 18.31
CA PRO A 427 25.09 3.19 17.59
C PRO A 427 25.15 3.37 16.06
N TYR A 428 24.42 4.34 15.51
CA TYR A 428 24.30 4.60 14.07
C TYR A 428 24.97 5.91 13.62
N ILE A 429 25.38 6.79 14.53
CA ILE A 429 26.23 7.94 14.21
C ILE A 429 27.67 7.45 13.99
N ARG A 430 28.04 7.25 12.73
CA ARG A 430 29.36 6.75 12.31
C ARG A 430 30.21 7.78 11.58
N HIS A 431 29.59 8.87 11.10
CA HIS A 431 30.27 9.90 10.33
C HIS A 431 30.11 11.29 10.94
N PHE A 432 31.14 12.14 10.76
CA PHE A 432 31.20 13.48 11.34
C PHE A 432 30.03 14.40 10.92
N TYR A 433 29.53 14.26 9.68
CA TYR A 433 28.39 15.05 9.22
C TYR A 433 27.07 14.66 9.93
N GLN A 434 26.93 13.42 10.39
CA GLN A 434 25.76 12.97 11.16
C GLN A 434 25.76 13.60 12.55
N VAL A 435 26.96 13.76 13.16
CA VAL A 435 27.13 14.50 14.44
C VAL A 435 26.71 15.96 14.30
N ARG A 436 27.01 16.60 13.16
CA ARG A 436 26.67 18.01 12.91
C ARG A 436 25.17 18.24 12.71
N ASN A 437 24.43 17.26 12.20
CA ASN A 437 22.97 17.33 12.07
C ASN A 437 22.25 16.95 13.37
N PHE A 438 22.97 16.28 14.29
CA PHE A 438 22.46 15.85 15.58
C PHE A 438 22.56 16.92 16.68
N MET A 439 23.62 17.74 16.64
CA MET A 439 23.75 18.98 17.44
C MET A 439 22.91 20.11 16.83
#